data_AF-A0A2Z6RZU2-F1
#
_entry.id   AF-A0A2Z6RZU2-F1
#
_cell.length_a   1.000
_cell.length_b   1.000
_cell.length_c   1.000
_cell.angle_alpha   90.00
_cell.angle_beta   90.00
_cell.angle_gamma   90.00
#
_symmetry.space_group_name_H-M   'P 1'
#
loop_
_entity.id
_entity.type
_entity.pdbx_description
1 polymer ?
#
loop_
_entity_poly.entity_id
_entity_poly.type
_entity_poly.pdbx_seq_one_letter_code
_entity_poly.pdbx_strand_id
1 'polypeptide(L)'
;MVIPDEVPLLLAALLPRNPLTPISITSSFRFLGVWFNIKGSRDFVKKQIANECNSFAATLRPAKLTAKQVVYLYNTVLIPKLEYRMQVTHLSDKDCYIATRLVRSLVKQKANFSRALPNPILYLFQALGLINLSSHLIQCHVNNLFLMANSTTSFIQRLFVYRLMLIQFQFLIPVSPLMVADWSL
;
A
#
# COMPACT_ATOMS: atom_id res chain seq x y z
N MET A 1 47.91 -13.68 1.82
CA MET A 1 47.48 -12.40 2.41
C MET A 1 46.26 -12.69 3.25
N VAL A 2 46.47 -12.89 4.56
CA VAL A 2 45.47 -13.31 5.54
C VAL A 2 44.65 -12.07 5.91
N ILE A 3 43.34 -12.12 5.69
CA ILE A 3 42.41 -11.08 6.15
C ILE A 3 42.18 -11.33 7.65
N PRO A 4 42.39 -10.35 8.54
CA PRO A 4 42.31 -10.59 9.98
C PRO A 4 40.85 -10.74 10.44
N ASP A 5 40.60 -11.81 11.21
CA ASP A 5 39.34 -12.26 11.83
C ASP A 5 38.79 -11.33 12.94
N GLU A 6 39.19 -10.06 13.01
CA GLU A 6 38.83 -9.18 14.14
C GLU A 6 37.65 -8.21 13.89
N VAL A 7 37.24 -8.04 12.63
CA VAL A 7 36.10 -7.16 12.29
C VAL A 7 34.73 -7.72 12.76
N PRO A 8 34.47 -9.04 12.78
CA PRO A 8 33.16 -9.56 13.24
C PRO A 8 32.91 -9.40 14.74
N LEU A 9 33.96 -9.32 15.56
CA LEU A 9 33.85 -9.30 17.02
C LEU A 9 33.44 -7.93 17.58
N LEU A 10 33.85 -6.83 16.94
CA LEU A 10 33.50 -5.48 17.39
C LEU A 10 32.04 -5.11 17.11
N LEU A 11 31.42 -5.67 16.06
CA LEU A 11 30.02 -5.42 15.74
C LEU A 11 29.05 -6.18 16.68
N ALA A 12 29.49 -7.31 17.22
CA ALA A 12 28.71 -8.13 18.15
C ALA A 12 28.62 -7.54 19.58
N ALA A 13 29.52 -6.63 19.96
CA ALA A 13 29.58 -6.02 21.28
C ALA A 13 28.68 -4.78 21.45
N LEU A 14 28.18 -4.20 20.34
CA LEU A 14 27.46 -2.91 20.34
C LEU A 14 25.93 -3.04 20.23
N LEU A 15 25.39 -4.24 20.05
CA LEU A 15 23.95 -4.48 19.98
C LEU A 15 23.48 -5.23 21.23
N PRO A 16 22.47 -4.72 21.97
CA PRO A 16 21.89 -5.48 23.07
C PRO A 16 21.43 -6.84 22.55
N ARG A 17 21.90 -7.89 23.23
CA ARG A 17 21.68 -9.31 22.89
C ARG A 17 20.21 -9.68 23.16
N ASN A 18 19.29 -9.15 22.36
CA ASN A 18 17.90 -9.57 22.39
C ASN A 18 17.84 -11.03 21.89
N PRO A 19 17.17 -11.94 22.61
CA PRO A 19 17.02 -13.31 22.13
C PRO A 19 16.27 -13.27 20.79
N LEU A 20 16.88 -13.84 19.76
CA LEU A 20 16.25 -14.01 18.45
C LEU A 20 15.10 -15.01 18.59
N THR A 21 13.87 -14.52 18.71
CA THR A 21 12.69 -15.38 18.70
C THR A 21 12.30 -15.68 17.25
N PRO A 22 12.22 -16.96 16.85
CA PRO A 22 11.83 -17.31 15.50
C PRO A 22 10.36 -16.92 15.27
N ILE A 23 10.11 -16.19 14.18
CA ILE A 23 8.76 -15.84 13.74
C ILE A 23 8.18 -17.04 12.99
N SER A 24 6.95 -17.44 13.32
CA SER A 24 6.26 -18.49 12.57
C SER A 24 6.08 -18.09 11.10
N ILE A 25 6.38 -19.01 10.19
CA ILE A 25 6.27 -18.76 8.74
C ILE A 25 4.83 -18.41 8.33
N THR A 26 3.82 -18.88 9.07
CA THR A 26 2.41 -18.61 8.80
C THR A 26 1.90 -17.30 9.41
N SER A 27 2.59 -16.75 10.40
CA SER A 27 2.13 -15.53 11.06
C SER A 27 2.49 -14.29 10.25
N SER A 28 1.70 -13.24 10.47
CA SER A 28 2.08 -11.90 9.99
C SER A 28 2.87 -11.21 11.09
N PHE A 29 3.92 -10.48 10.73
CA PHE A 29 4.72 -9.68 11.65
C PHE A 29 4.67 -8.20 11.26
N ARG A 30 4.95 -7.31 12.21
CA ARG A 30 4.87 -5.87 12.01
C ARG A 30 6.27 -5.27 12.03
N PHE A 31 6.64 -4.55 10.98
CA PHE A 31 7.89 -3.80 10.91
C PHE A 31 7.59 -2.34 10.51
N LEU A 32 8.08 -1.39 11.32
CA LEU A 32 7.78 0.04 11.21
C LEU A 32 6.28 0.41 11.19
N GLY A 33 5.40 -0.52 11.55
CA GLY A 33 3.95 -0.31 11.45
C GLY A 33 3.32 -0.86 10.17
N VAL A 34 4.09 -1.41 9.24
CA VAL A 34 3.55 -2.15 8.09
C VAL A 34 3.56 -3.64 8.41
N TRP A 35 2.52 -4.36 7.98
CA TRP A 35 2.39 -5.80 8.21
C TRP A 35 2.93 -6.60 7.04
N PHE A 36 3.73 -7.59 7.37
CA PHE A 36 4.39 -8.50 6.44
C PHE A 36 3.94 -9.91 6.72
N ASN A 37 3.84 -10.71 5.67
CA ASN A 37 3.56 -12.14 5.76
C ASN A 37 4.58 -12.89 4.91
N ILE A 38 5.28 -13.85 5.51
CA ILE A 38 6.35 -14.60 4.84
C ILE A 38 5.80 -15.47 3.70
N LYS A 39 4.57 -15.98 3.84
CA LYS A 39 3.87 -16.74 2.80
C LYS A 39 3.13 -15.85 1.79
N GLY A 40 3.26 -14.53 1.88
CA GLY A 40 2.56 -13.59 0.99
C GLY A 40 1.05 -13.53 1.19
N SER A 41 0.51 -14.05 2.30
CA SER A 41 -0.93 -13.89 2.58
C SER A 41 -1.28 -12.42 2.80
N ARG A 42 -2.36 -12.00 2.15
CA ARG A 42 -2.88 -10.63 2.19
C ARG A 42 -4.06 -10.47 3.16
N ASP A 43 -4.52 -11.56 3.77
CA ASP A 43 -5.77 -11.59 4.54
C ASP A 43 -5.72 -10.69 5.76
N PHE A 44 -4.56 -10.64 6.42
CA PHE A 44 -4.35 -9.78 7.56
C PHE A 44 -4.50 -8.30 7.16
N VAL A 45 -3.79 -7.88 6.11
CA VAL A 45 -3.84 -6.49 5.63
C VAL A 45 -5.24 -6.17 5.11
N LYS A 46 -5.88 -7.07 4.35
CA LYS A 46 -7.26 -6.88 3.89
C LYS A 46 -8.23 -6.64 5.05
N LYS A 47 -8.15 -7.44 6.12
CA LYS A 47 -8.95 -7.24 7.34
C LYS A 47 -8.61 -5.92 8.03
N GLN A 48 -7.33 -5.57 8.11
CA GLN A 48 -6.89 -4.31 8.71
C GLN A 48 -7.47 -3.10 7.96
N ILE A 49 -7.37 -3.06 6.65
CA ILE A 49 -7.87 -1.95 5.82
C ILE A 49 -9.39 -1.82 5.93
N ALA A 50 -10.11 -2.94 5.91
CA ALA A 50 -11.55 -2.95 6.14
C ALA A 50 -11.90 -2.39 7.54
N ASN A 51 -11.18 -2.82 8.57
CA ASN A 51 -11.40 -2.33 9.94
C ASN A 51 -11.10 -0.83 10.07
N GLU A 52 -9.99 -0.34 9.50
CA GLU A 52 -9.65 1.08 9.54
C GLU A 52 -10.72 1.94 8.84
N CYS A 53 -11.21 1.51 7.67
CA CYS A 53 -12.34 2.16 6.98
C CYS A 53 -13.63 2.12 7.81
N ASN A 54 -13.94 0.98 8.42
CA ASN A 54 -15.15 0.80 9.21
C ASN A 54 -15.11 1.66 10.48
N SER A 55 -13.99 1.67 11.20
CA SER A 55 -13.78 2.52 12.37
C SER A 55 -13.89 3.99 12.02
N PHE A 56 -13.25 4.43 10.92
CA PHE A 56 -13.37 5.81 10.43
C PHE A 56 -14.85 6.19 10.18
N ALA A 57 -15.58 5.34 9.45
CA ALA A 57 -16.99 5.59 9.17
C ALA A 57 -17.86 5.59 10.43
N ALA A 58 -17.58 4.70 11.39
CA ALA A 58 -18.31 4.61 12.66
C ALA A 58 -18.09 5.85 13.53
N THR A 59 -16.86 6.34 13.64
CA THR A 59 -16.51 7.55 14.41
C THR A 59 -17.17 8.80 13.85
N LEU A 60 -17.21 8.95 12.51
CA LEU A 60 -17.75 10.16 11.87
C LEU A 60 -19.27 10.12 11.67
N ARG A 61 -19.91 8.96 11.80
CA ARG A 61 -21.36 8.82 11.66
C ARG A 61 -22.15 9.72 12.63
N PRO A 62 -21.91 9.70 13.96
CA PRO A 62 -22.64 10.56 14.89
C PRO A 62 -22.18 12.03 14.86
N ALA A 63 -21.00 12.33 14.31
CA ALA A 63 -20.44 13.69 14.30
C ALA A 63 -21.24 14.65 13.41
N LYS A 64 -21.46 15.89 13.88
CA LYS A 64 -22.10 16.97 13.11
C LYS A 64 -21.11 17.58 12.12
N LEU A 65 -20.83 16.84 11.05
CA LEU A 65 -19.92 17.23 9.96
C LEU A 65 -20.66 17.32 8.64
N THR A 66 -20.25 18.25 7.79
CA THR A 66 -20.70 18.33 6.39
C THR A 66 -20.06 17.22 5.55
N ALA A 67 -20.67 16.89 4.40
CA ALA A 67 -20.08 15.93 3.46
C ALA A 67 -18.66 16.33 3.02
N LYS A 68 -18.42 17.62 2.75
CA LYS A 68 -17.10 18.15 2.36
C LYS A 68 -16.05 17.96 3.46
N GLN A 69 -16.40 18.17 4.72
CA GLN A 69 -15.49 17.92 5.86
C GLN A 69 -15.15 16.43 5.99
N VAL A 70 -16.13 15.54 5.81
CA VAL A 70 -15.89 14.09 5.83
C VAL A 70 -14.97 13.66 4.68
N VAL A 71 -15.22 14.18 3.47
CA VAL A 71 -14.36 13.91 2.31
C VAL A 71 -12.94 14.45 2.53
N TYR A 72 -12.80 15.64 3.09
CA TYR A 72 -11.50 16.21 3.44
C TYR A 72 -10.74 15.31 4.41
N LEU A 73 -11.38 14.86 5.50
CA LEU A 73 -10.76 13.94 6.47
C LEU A 73 -10.40 12.60 5.81
N TYR A 74 -11.25 12.09 4.92
CA TYR A 74 -10.95 10.87 4.19
C TYR A 74 -9.71 11.04 3.31
N ASN A 75 -9.68 12.07 2.48
CA ASN A 75 -8.59 12.32 1.53
C ASN A 75 -7.27 12.66 2.22
N THR A 76 -7.29 13.41 3.32
CA THR A 76 -6.06 13.93 3.96
C THR A 76 -5.57 13.08 5.13
N VAL A 77 -6.44 12.30 5.77
CA VAL A 77 -6.07 11.48 6.94
C VAL A 77 -6.16 10.00 6.64
N LEU A 78 -7.32 9.52 6.16
CA LEU A 78 -7.52 8.09 5.98
C LEU A 78 -6.72 7.56 4.79
N ILE A 79 -6.78 8.20 3.63
CA ILE A 79 -6.06 7.75 2.42
C ILE A 79 -4.55 7.59 2.67
N PRO A 80 -3.81 8.59 3.21
CA PRO A 80 -2.37 8.42 3.48
C PRO A 80 -2.08 7.31 4.48
N LYS A 81 -2.95 7.13 5.48
CA LYS A 81 -2.81 6.03 6.45
C LYS A 81 -2.97 4.67 5.77
N LEU A 82 -3.96 4.51 4.91
CA LEU A 82 -4.18 3.26 4.18
C LEU A 82 -3.05 3.00 3.18
N GLU A 83 -2.59 4.03 2.45
CA GLU A 83 -1.43 3.97 1.56
C GLU A 83 -0.21 3.42 2.27
N TYR A 84 0.11 3.95 3.45
CA TYR A 84 1.22 3.49 4.26
C TYR A 84 1.08 2.01 4.66
N ARG A 85 -0.11 1.59 5.14
CA ARG A 85 -0.36 0.18 5.51
C ARG A 85 -0.32 -0.78 4.32
N MET A 86 -0.61 -0.29 3.13
CA MET A 86 -0.69 -1.07 1.90
C MET A 86 0.59 -1.00 1.05
N GLN A 87 1.64 -0.33 1.52
CA GLN A 87 2.87 -0.10 0.75
C GLN A 87 3.49 -1.39 0.19
N VAL A 88 3.38 -2.50 0.92
CA VAL A 88 3.96 -3.81 0.57
C VAL A 88 2.91 -4.86 0.19
N THR A 89 1.63 -4.50 0.16
CA THR A 89 0.52 -5.43 -0.11
C THR A 89 -0.46 -4.83 -1.10
N HIS A 90 -0.48 -5.41 -2.31
CA HIS A 90 -1.42 -5.02 -3.35
C HIS A 90 -2.77 -5.73 -3.17
N LEU A 91 -3.80 -4.94 -2.87
CA LEU A 91 -5.19 -5.38 -2.85
C LEU A 91 -5.84 -5.14 -4.22
N SER A 92 -6.79 -5.99 -4.58
CA SER A 92 -7.53 -5.81 -5.84
C SER A 92 -8.50 -4.63 -5.75
N ASP A 93 -8.93 -4.10 -6.90
CA ASP A 93 -9.98 -3.07 -6.94
C ASP A 93 -11.26 -3.51 -6.20
N LYS A 94 -11.64 -4.79 -6.33
CA LYS A 94 -12.77 -5.38 -5.61
C LYS A 94 -12.58 -5.32 -4.09
N ASP A 95 -11.37 -5.63 -3.60
CA ASP A 95 -11.07 -5.57 -2.17
C ASP A 95 -11.15 -4.13 -1.64
N CYS A 96 -10.57 -3.17 -2.36
CA CYS A 96 -10.64 -1.74 -2.05
C CYS A 96 -12.08 -1.22 -2.07
N TYR A 97 -12.86 -1.65 -3.06
CA TYR A 97 -14.28 -1.31 -3.18
C TYR A 97 -15.08 -1.82 -1.98
N ILE A 98 -14.85 -3.07 -1.55
CA ILE A 98 -15.51 -3.65 -0.39
C ILE A 98 -15.10 -2.90 0.89
N ALA A 99 -13.80 -2.67 1.10
CA ALA A 99 -13.28 -2.02 2.29
C ALA A 99 -13.82 -0.59 2.47
N THR A 100 -13.90 0.18 1.38
CA THR A 100 -14.37 1.58 1.42
C THR A 100 -15.89 1.74 1.37
N ARG A 101 -16.66 0.64 1.34
CA ARG A 101 -18.13 0.67 1.21
C ARG A 101 -18.80 1.54 2.28
N LEU A 102 -18.40 1.41 3.54
CA LEU A 102 -19.02 2.16 4.64
C LEU A 102 -18.70 3.65 4.56
N VAL A 103 -17.50 4.02 4.11
CA VAL A 103 -17.12 5.41 3.89
C VAL A 103 -17.99 6.03 2.80
N ARG A 104 -18.17 5.35 1.65
CA ARG A 104 -19.01 5.85 0.55
C ARG A 104 -20.47 6.01 0.98
N SER A 105 -20.98 5.06 1.76
CA SER A 105 -22.32 5.15 2.35
C SER A 105 -22.45 6.33 3.31
N LEU A 106 -21.46 6.55 4.18
CA LEU A 106 -21.42 7.70 5.08
C LEU A 106 -21.41 9.03 4.31
N VAL A 107 -20.57 9.15 3.28
CA VAL A 107 -20.47 10.37 2.46
C VAL A 107 -21.81 10.67 1.78
N LYS A 108 -22.47 9.66 1.19
CA LYS A 108 -23.83 9.82 0.63
C LYS A 108 -24.83 10.29 1.68
N GLN A 109 -24.81 9.68 2.87
CA GLN A 109 -25.70 10.07 3.97
C GLN A 109 -25.45 11.53 4.39
N LYS A 110 -24.20 11.95 4.56
CA LYS A 110 -23.84 13.31 4.97
C LYS A 110 -24.11 14.36 3.89
N ALA A 111 -24.19 13.94 2.63
CA ALA A 111 -24.56 14.80 1.49
C ALA A 111 -26.07 14.83 1.21
N ASN A 112 -26.89 14.12 2.01
CA ASN A 112 -28.32 13.91 1.75
C ASN A 112 -28.62 13.30 0.37
N PHE A 113 -27.69 12.49 -0.16
CA PHE A 113 -27.88 11.79 -1.42
C PHE A 113 -28.64 10.48 -1.24
N SER A 114 -29.37 10.09 -2.29
CA SER A 114 -30.00 8.77 -2.35
C SER A 114 -28.94 7.66 -2.22
N ARG A 115 -29.31 6.57 -1.53
CA ARG A 115 -28.47 5.37 -1.44
C ARG A 115 -28.17 4.79 -2.82
N ALA A 116 -29.12 4.90 -3.75
CA ALA A 116 -29.05 4.40 -5.12
C ALA A 116 -28.18 5.25 -6.05
N LEU A 117 -27.73 6.44 -5.62
CA LEU A 117 -26.88 7.30 -6.44
C LEU A 117 -25.62 6.53 -6.93
N PRO A 118 -25.26 6.58 -8.21
CA PRO A 118 -24.03 5.97 -8.69
C PRO A 118 -22.78 6.47 -7.93
N ASN A 119 -21.93 5.53 -7.48
CA ASN A 119 -20.71 5.88 -6.74
C ASN A 119 -19.71 6.75 -7.52
N PRO A 120 -19.56 6.61 -8.86
CA PRO A 120 -18.64 7.47 -9.63
C PRO A 120 -18.85 8.97 -9.45
N ILE A 121 -20.10 9.39 -9.19
CA ILE A 121 -20.44 10.81 -8.97
C ILE A 121 -19.71 11.37 -7.74
N LEU A 122 -19.44 10.53 -6.73
CA LEU A 122 -18.72 10.96 -5.51
C LEU A 122 -17.26 11.35 -5.81
N TYR A 123 -16.67 10.75 -6.85
CA TYR A 123 -15.25 10.93 -7.18
C TYR A 123 -14.98 12.18 -8.04
N LEU A 124 -16.02 12.74 -8.66
CA LEU A 124 -15.89 13.95 -9.46
C LEU A 124 -15.44 15.12 -8.59
N PHE A 125 -14.38 15.80 -9.01
CA PHE A 125 -13.82 16.98 -8.33
C PHE A 125 -14.86 18.11 -8.21
N GLN A 126 -15.68 18.30 -9.25
CA GLN A 126 -16.74 19.31 -9.27
C GLN A 126 -17.88 18.99 -8.29
N ALA A 127 -18.01 17.73 -7.85
CA ALA A 127 -19.02 17.31 -6.90
C ALA A 127 -18.46 17.27 -5.48
N LEU A 128 -17.96 16.12 -5.05
CA LEU A 128 -17.43 15.90 -3.70
C LEU A 128 -15.92 15.70 -3.68
N GLY A 129 -15.31 15.27 -4.78
CA GLY A 129 -13.86 15.03 -4.87
C GLY A 129 -13.39 13.91 -3.92
N LEU A 130 -14.22 12.90 -3.67
CA LEU A 130 -13.80 11.75 -2.87
C LEU A 130 -12.74 10.97 -3.65
N ILE A 131 -11.61 10.64 -3.02
CA ILE A 131 -10.59 9.83 -3.68
C ILE A 131 -11.07 8.38 -3.82
N ASN A 132 -10.89 7.78 -4.99
CA ASN A 132 -11.02 6.33 -5.14
C ASN A 132 -9.72 5.66 -4.67
N LEU A 133 -9.80 4.85 -3.61
CA LEU A 133 -8.64 4.18 -3.00
C LEU A 133 -7.85 3.34 -4.00
N SER A 134 -8.51 2.55 -4.86
CA SER A 134 -7.78 1.68 -5.80
C SER A 134 -7.02 2.50 -6.84
N SER A 135 -7.67 3.51 -7.42
CA SER A 135 -7.06 4.44 -8.37
C SER A 135 -5.90 5.21 -7.75
N HIS A 136 -6.05 5.68 -6.51
CA HIS A 136 -4.98 6.36 -5.76
C HIS A 136 -3.75 5.46 -5.56
N LEU A 137 -3.95 4.22 -5.13
CA LEU A 137 -2.84 3.30 -4.93
C LEU A 137 -2.13 2.95 -6.23
N ILE A 138 -2.87 2.74 -7.32
CA ILE A 138 -2.28 2.53 -8.65
C ILE A 138 -1.43 3.75 -9.03
N GLN A 139 -1.93 4.96 -8.83
CA GLN A 139 -1.19 6.19 -9.09
C GLN A 139 0.09 6.26 -8.25
N CYS A 140 0.05 5.95 -6.95
CA CYS A 140 1.24 5.93 -6.09
C CYS A 140 2.26 4.89 -6.57
N HIS A 141 1.82 3.68 -6.94
CA HIS A 141 2.72 2.63 -7.43
C HIS A 141 3.37 3.00 -8.76
N VAL A 142 2.60 3.56 -9.71
CA VAL A 142 3.11 4.03 -11.00
C VAL A 142 4.11 5.16 -10.80
N ASN A 143 3.81 6.12 -9.91
CA ASN A 143 4.72 7.21 -9.59
C ASN A 143 6.04 6.70 -8.99
N ASN A 144 5.97 5.75 -8.05
CA ASN A 144 7.18 5.16 -7.46
C ASN A 144 8.01 4.39 -8.50
N LEU A 145 7.36 3.66 -9.41
CA LEU A 145 8.03 2.99 -10.53
C LEU A 145 8.73 4.01 -11.44
N PHE A 146 8.05 5.09 -11.79
CA PHE A 146 8.60 6.17 -12.60
C PHE A 146 9.82 6.82 -11.94
N LEU A 147 9.74 7.09 -10.63
CA LEU A 147 10.85 7.66 -9.86
C LEU A 147 12.04 6.70 -9.75
N MET A 148 11.81 5.39 -9.61
CA MET A 148 12.90 4.40 -9.59
C MET A 148 13.58 4.28 -10.97
N ALA A 149 12.80 4.26 -12.04
CA ALA A 149 13.32 4.17 -13.40
C ALA A 149 14.16 5.41 -13.80
N ASN A 150 13.78 6.59 -13.31
CA ASN A 150 14.45 7.85 -13.61
C ASN A 150 15.36 8.36 -12.47
N SER A 151 15.66 7.51 -11.48
CA SER A 151 16.49 7.92 -10.35
C SER A 151 17.90 8.27 -10.83
N THR A 152 18.48 9.38 -10.35
CA THR A 152 19.88 9.75 -10.62
C THR A 152 20.86 9.08 -9.66
N THR A 153 20.36 8.43 -8.60
CA THR A 153 21.18 7.78 -7.58
C THR A 153 21.68 6.42 -8.08
N SER A 154 23.00 6.26 -8.19
CA SER A 154 23.63 5.02 -8.71
C SER A 154 23.20 3.75 -7.97
N PHE A 155 22.99 3.82 -6.66
CA PHE A 155 22.49 2.70 -5.87
C PHE A 155 21.07 2.28 -6.28
N ILE A 156 20.14 3.23 -6.43
CA ILE A 156 18.75 2.96 -6.80
C ILE A 156 18.67 2.46 -8.23
N GLN A 157 19.43 3.06 -9.15
CA GLN A 157 19.51 2.58 -10.54
C GLN A 157 19.96 1.11 -10.60
N ARG A 158 21.05 0.76 -9.92
CA ARG A 158 21.53 -0.64 -9.87
C ARG A 158 20.48 -1.55 -9.27
N LEU A 159 19.89 -1.18 -8.13
CA LEU A 159 18.83 -1.95 -7.49
C LEU A 159 17.64 -2.18 -8.42
N PHE A 160 17.22 -1.15 -9.16
CA PHE A 160 16.13 -1.25 -10.12
C PHE A 160 16.46 -2.22 -11.26
N VAL A 161 17.66 -2.13 -11.85
CA VAL A 161 18.13 -3.07 -12.88
C VAL A 161 18.18 -4.50 -12.35
N TYR A 162 18.69 -4.72 -11.14
CA TYR A 162 18.69 -6.06 -10.53
C TYR A 162 17.28 -6.61 -10.34
N ARG A 163 16.32 -5.78 -9.93
CA ARG A 163 14.91 -6.19 -9.81
C ARG A 163 14.33 -6.58 -11.17
N LEU A 164 14.63 -5.84 -12.23
CA LEU A 164 14.21 -6.21 -13.59
C LEU A 164 14.80 -7.55 -14.01
N MET A 165 16.10 -7.79 -13.79
CA MET A 165 16.75 -9.06 -14.10
C MET A 165 16.14 -10.25 -13.33
N LEU A 166 15.80 -10.05 -12.05
CA LEU A 166 15.11 -11.06 -11.25
C LEU A 166 13.73 -11.41 -11.82
N ILE A 167 12.98 -10.40 -12.26
CA ILE A 167 11.67 -10.60 -12.91
C ILE A 167 11.86 -11.34 -14.23
N GLN A 168 12.82 -10.95 -15.07
CA GLN A 168 13.12 -11.68 -16.33
C GLN A 168 13.40 -13.15 -16.07
N PHE A 169 14.23 -13.45 -15.09
CA PHE A 169 14.56 -14.82 -14.71
C PHE A 169 13.33 -15.58 -14.21
N GLN A 170 12.52 -14.97 -13.34
CA GLN A 170 11.33 -15.61 -12.77
C GLN A 170 10.26 -15.94 -13.83
N PHE A 171 10.09 -15.07 -14.82
CA PHE A 171 9.11 -15.22 -15.90
C PHE A 171 9.71 -15.82 -17.19
N LEU A 172 11.00 -16.19 -17.18
CA LEU A 172 11.72 -16.74 -18.34
C LEU A 172 11.62 -15.85 -19.59
N ILE A 173 11.63 -14.53 -19.41
CA ILE A 173 11.49 -13.56 -20.51
C ILE A 173 12.87 -13.30 -21.14
N PRO A 174 13.03 -13.43 -22.47
CA PRO A 174 14.32 -13.28 -23.14
C PRO A 174 14.79 -11.82 -23.21
N VAL A 175 13.88 -10.85 -23.06
CA VAL A 175 14.14 -9.41 -23.17
C VAL A 175 13.75 -8.68 -21.88
N SER A 176 14.24 -7.46 -21.69
CA SER A 176 13.89 -6.65 -20.50
C SER A 176 12.37 -6.49 -20.41
N PRO A 177 11.75 -6.55 -19.21
CA PRO A 177 10.30 -6.38 -19.05
C PRO A 177 9.84 -4.99 -19.51
N LEU A 178 10.76 -4.02 -19.57
CA LEU A 178 10.50 -2.67 -20.09
C LEU A 178 10.46 -2.59 -21.62
N MET A 179 10.99 -3.61 -22.33
CA MET A 179 11.10 -3.65 -23.79
C MET A 179 10.06 -4.58 -24.43
N VAL A 180 9.17 -5.16 -23.63
CA VAL A 180 8.08 -6.02 -24.13
C VAL A 180 7.02 -5.14 -24.78
N ALA A 181 6.92 -5.23 -26.11
CA ALA A 181 5.99 -4.44 -26.91
C ALA A 181 4.54 -4.96 -26.85
N ASP A 182 4.35 -6.25 -26.56
CA ASP A 182 3.03 -6.86 -26.44
C ASP A 182 3.03 -7.92 -25.33
N TRP A 183 2.00 -7.87 -24.47
CA TRP A 183 1.75 -8.82 -23.39
C TRP A 183 0.57 -9.76 -23.71
N SER A 184 0.01 -9.69 -24.92
CA SER A 184 -0.99 -10.66 -25.36
C SER A 184 -0.34 -12.03 -25.58
N LEU A 185 -0.52 -12.91 -24.59
CA LEU A 185 -0.49 -14.36 -24.76
C LEU A 185 -1.90 -14.87 -25.03
#